data_AF-A0A2L2TLV3-F1
#
_entry.id   AF-A0A2L2TLV3-F1
#
_cell.length_a   1.000
_cell.length_b   1.000
_cell.length_c   1.000
_cell.angle_alpha   90.00
_cell.angle_beta   90.00
_cell.angle_gamma   90.00
#
_symmetry.space_group_name_H-M   'P 1'
#
loop_
_entity.id
_entity.type
_entity.pdbx_description
1 polymer ?
#
loop_
_entity_poly.entity_id
_entity_poly.type
_entity_poly.pdbx_seq_one_letter_code
_entity_poly.pdbx_strand_id
1 'polypeptide(L)'
;MYSLAFIISNPDALRSAVLMAGIHFAFNVGTLSKFETTFLYHKIEAVQQVRKWMSRGDIKLLAGITKQIATLTFAEVCRGDIKLAETHLSVVYALSNRLRGQEDGQCKTIDQELSDRYFLLTSTFVHGLKSVLKGVAAEQGHDGDIYTIELSTTIDLLHNFHLTAGQFSHYLKLKAVRLVPAFFEAPYSGAQLLDVDYRPILECLQGVVEMGSKEQDEFWLYGRSSVFYDNIISAHMNSIYYEDDASKSSATAPEDFKYRTSWCALLVAVEMYVEQVVTLWCPLKREILLHSLCILQRDVTFAMRKPEPSQLPELILWESFIGLVSLRWHEKEGDMDLEPGLRPFFEGIVRAQSKAMGLLTWEEVRGVFVSILWPRSRSKDEHMSKIWETAMTDVVECT
;
A
#
# COMPACT_ATOMS: atom_id res chain seq x y z
N MET A 1 -24.46 -0.85 -5.83
CA MET A 1 -24.08 -1.02 -7.25
C MET A 1 -24.49 0.25 -7.98
N TYR A 2 -23.54 1.11 -8.32
CA TYR A 2 -23.83 2.40 -8.95
C TYR A 2 -24.34 2.23 -10.39
N SER A 3 -25.25 3.11 -10.81
CA SER A 3 -25.83 3.12 -12.14
C SER A 3 -24.82 3.60 -13.18
N LEU A 4 -24.80 2.98 -14.36
CA LEU A 4 -24.05 3.42 -15.54
C LEU A 4 -24.24 4.92 -15.84
N ALA A 5 -25.40 5.47 -15.47
CA ALA A 5 -25.71 6.90 -15.58
C ALA A 5 -24.70 7.80 -14.82
N PHE A 6 -24.23 7.39 -13.64
CA PHE A 6 -23.27 8.17 -12.85
C PHE A 6 -21.91 8.26 -13.56
N ILE A 7 -21.40 7.12 -14.03
CA ILE A 7 -20.12 7.02 -14.75
C ILE A 7 -20.14 7.90 -16.00
N ILE A 8 -21.24 7.88 -16.77
CA ILE A 8 -21.36 8.69 -18.00
C ILE A 8 -21.48 10.19 -17.67
N SER A 9 -22.09 10.55 -16.54
CA SER A 9 -22.29 11.94 -16.14
C SER A 9 -21.06 12.63 -15.51
N ASN A 10 -20.07 11.84 -15.07
CA ASN A 10 -18.85 12.35 -14.46
C ASN A 10 -17.64 12.08 -15.40
N PRO A 11 -17.06 13.13 -16.03
CA PRO A 11 -15.94 12.96 -16.96
C PRO A 11 -14.74 12.23 -16.35
N ASP A 12 -14.45 12.44 -15.07
CA ASP A 12 -13.30 11.83 -14.40
C ASP A 12 -13.55 10.35 -14.11
N ALA A 13 -14.80 9.99 -13.73
CA ALA A 13 -15.20 8.60 -13.58
C ALA A 13 -15.22 7.86 -14.92
N LEU A 14 -15.71 8.50 -15.99
CA LEU A 14 -15.68 7.95 -17.34
C LEU A 14 -14.25 7.66 -17.80
N ARG A 15 -13.33 8.62 -17.59
CA ARG A 15 -11.90 8.43 -17.92
C ARG A 15 -11.31 7.22 -17.21
N SER A 16 -11.49 7.13 -15.89
CA SER A 16 -11.02 5.97 -15.12
C SER A 16 -11.63 4.67 -15.64
N ALA A 17 -12.93 4.63 -15.93
CA ALA A 17 -13.60 3.45 -16.47
C ALA A 17 -13.05 3.02 -17.85
N VAL A 18 -12.79 3.97 -18.75
CA VAL A 18 -12.22 3.68 -20.07
C VAL A 18 -10.78 3.17 -19.97
N LEU A 19 -9.95 3.75 -19.10
CA LEU A 19 -8.59 3.25 -18.86
C LEU A 19 -8.62 1.81 -18.33
N MET A 20 -9.45 1.53 -17.32
CA MET A 20 -9.61 0.19 -16.76
C MET A 20 -10.13 -0.83 -17.79
N ALA A 21 -11.09 -0.43 -18.63
CA ALA A 21 -11.60 -1.26 -19.71
C ALA A 21 -10.52 -1.55 -20.76
N GLY A 22 -9.69 -0.57 -21.10
CA GLY A 22 -8.54 -0.75 -22.00
C GLY A 22 -7.51 -1.74 -21.45
N ILE A 23 -7.21 -1.67 -20.14
CA ILE A 23 -6.33 -2.64 -19.47
C ILE A 23 -6.91 -4.05 -19.50
N HIS A 24 -8.19 -4.21 -19.15
CA HIS A 24 -8.85 -5.51 -19.22
C HIS A 24 -8.84 -6.07 -20.65
N PHE A 25 -9.07 -5.23 -21.67
CA PHE A 25 -8.96 -5.64 -23.06
C PHE A 25 -7.53 -6.09 -23.41
N ALA A 26 -6.51 -5.31 -23.03
CA ALA A 26 -5.11 -5.63 -23.29
C ALA A 26 -4.68 -6.95 -22.64
N PHE A 27 -5.08 -7.24 -21.41
CA PHE A 27 -4.75 -8.51 -20.76
C PHE A 27 -5.35 -9.74 -21.47
N ASN A 28 -6.52 -9.59 -22.10
CA ASN A 28 -7.19 -10.71 -22.79
C ASN A 28 -6.75 -10.86 -24.26
N VAL A 29 -6.34 -9.78 -24.91
CA VAL A 29 -6.01 -9.75 -26.35
C VAL A 29 -4.50 -9.65 -26.60
N GLY A 30 -3.71 -9.27 -25.60
CA GLY A 30 -2.27 -9.03 -25.69
C GLY A 30 -1.88 -7.65 -26.21
N THR A 31 -2.84 -6.87 -26.69
CA THR A 31 -2.61 -5.51 -27.21
C THR A 31 -3.87 -4.65 -27.06
N LEU A 32 -3.70 -3.33 -27.04
CA LEU A 32 -4.83 -2.40 -27.13
C LEU A 32 -5.47 -2.38 -28.52
N SER A 33 -4.71 -2.67 -29.59
CA SER A 33 -5.21 -2.68 -30.97
C SER A 33 -6.09 -1.44 -31.27
N LYS A 34 -7.34 -1.67 -31.71
CA LYS A 34 -8.31 -0.60 -32.03
C LYS A 34 -8.69 0.30 -30.84
N PHE A 35 -8.46 -0.12 -29.60
CA PHE A 35 -8.70 0.70 -28.41
C PHE A 35 -7.57 1.69 -28.11
N GLU A 36 -6.41 1.56 -28.75
CA GLU A 36 -5.20 2.32 -28.40
C GLU A 36 -5.39 3.84 -28.45
N THR A 37 -5.97 4.36 -29.54
CA THR A 37 -6.21 5.81 -29.68
C THR A 37 -7.10 6.34 -28.57
N THR A 38 -8.19 5.62 -28.25
CA THR A 38 -9.11 6.00 -27.18
C THR A 38 -8.43 5.96 -25.81
N PHE A 39 -7.66 4.92 -25.55
CA PHE A 39 -6.91 4.78 -24.30
C PHE A 39 -5.90 5.93 -24.11
N LEU A 40 -5.10 6.23 -25.15
CA LEU A 40 -4.11 7.30 -25.11
C LEU A 40 -4.75 8.67 -24.93
N TYR A 41 -5.88 8.93 -25.60
CA TYR A 41 -6.64 10.17 -25.41
C TYR A 41 -7.03 10.37 -23.95
N HIS A 42 -7.66 9.36 -23.31
CA HIS A 42 -8.09 9.49 -21.92
C HIS A 42 -6.91 9.56 -20.94
N LYS A 43 -5.77 8.92 -21.25
CA LYS A 43 -4.52 9.04 -20.47
C LYS A 43 -3.99 10.48 -20.51
N ILE A 44 -3.89 11.09 -21.69
CA ILE A 44 -3.41 12.46 -21.86
C ILE A 44 -4.34 13.45 -21.14
N GLU A 45 -5.65 13.30 -21.29
CA GLU A 45 -6.64 14.14 -20.61
C GLU A 45 -6.52 14.05 -19.08
N ALA A 46 -6.32 12.85 -18.52
CA ALA A 46 -6.12 12.67 -17.09
C ALA A 46 -4.84 13.37 -16.60
N VAL A 47 -3.73 13.26 -17.33
CA VAL A 47 -2.47 13.97 -17.01
C VAL A 47 -2.66 15.49 -17.04
N GLN A 48 -3.35 16.02 -18.06
CA GLN A 48 -3.62 17.46 -18.16
C GLN A 48 -4.50 17.96 -17.01
N GLN A 49 -5.51 17.18 -16.63
CA GLN A 49 -6.39 17.51 -15.51
C GLN A 49 -5.63 17.53 -14.18
N VAL A 50 -4.79 16.51 -13.90
CA VAL A 50 -3.92 16.47 -12.72
C VAL A 50 -3.03 17.71 -12.67
N ARG A 51 -2.37 18.07 -13.77
CA ARG A 51 -1.53 19.28 -13.84
C ARG A 51 -2.31 20.56 -13.54
N LYS A 52 -3.53 20.67 -14.07
CA LYS A 52 -4.43 21.81 -13.84
C LYS A 52 -4.88 21.91 -12.37
N TRP A 53 -5.09 20.78 -11.69
CA TRP A 53 -5.41 20.80 -10.27
C TRP A 53 -4.20 21.09 -9.40
N MET A 54 -3.05 20.50 -9.70
CA MET A 54 -1.79 20.78 -8.99
C MET A 54 -1.36 22.25 -9.07
N SER A 55 -1.63 22.93 -10.18
CA SER A 55 -1.34 24.37 -10.32
C SER A 55 -2.23 25.25 -9.43
N ARG A 56 -3.41 24.77 -9.04
CA ARG A 56 -4.33 25.48 -8.14
C ARG A 56 -3.93 25.37 -6.66
N GLY A 57 -3.24 24.30 -6.27
CA GLY A 57 -2.70 24.13 -4.92
C GLY A 57 -3.74 24.02 -3.80
N ASP A 58 -4.97 23.58 -4.11
CA ASP A 58 -6.05 23.42 -3.13
C ASP A 58 -5.99 22.03 -2.47
N ILE A 59 -5.85 21.97 -1.14
CA ILE A 59 -5.77 20.73 -0.36
C ILE A 59 -7.05 19.90 -0.45
N LYS A 60 -8.21 20.53 -0.71
CA LYS A 60 -9.50 19.83 -0.91
C LYS A 60 -9.54 19.00 -2.18
N LEU A 61 -8.58 19.22 -3.09
CA LEU A 61 -8.43 18.41 -4.29
C LEU A 61 -7.46 17.25 -4.09
N LEU A 62 -6.83 17.09 -2.91
CA LEU A 62 -5.78 16.10 -2.69
C LEU A 62 -6.27 14.67 -2.99
N ALA A 63 -7.40 14.25 -2.41
CA ALA A 63 -7.99 12.94 -2.71
C ALA A 63 -8.28 12.75 -4.21
N GLY A 64 -8.84 13.78 -4.87
CA GLY A 64 -9.16 13.74 -6.30
C GLY A 64 -7.92 13.68 -7.19
N ILE A 65 -6.87 14.43 -6.85
CA ILE A 65 -5.58 14.42 -7.54
C ILE A 65 -4.92 13.05 -7.37
N THR A 66 -4.81 12.56 -6.14
CA THR A 66 -4.20 11.26 -5.83
C THR A 66 -4.96 10.12 -6.50
N LYS A 67 -6.30 10.18 -6.55
CA LYS A 67 -7.12 9.23 -7.31
C LYS A 67 -6.76 9.17 -8.80
N GLN A 68 -6.61 10.33 -9.46
CA GLN A 68 -6.28 10.37 -10.88
C GLN A 68 -4.86 9.87 -11.13
N ILE A 69 -3.90 10.25 -10.27
CA ILE A 69 -2.54 9.73 -10.31
C ILE A 69 -2.55 8.20 -10.12
N ALA A 70 -3.27 7.70 -9.13
CA ALA A 70 -3.42 6.28 -8.84
C ALA A 70 -4.02 5.50 -10.03
N THR A 71 -5.05 6.05 -10.68
CA THR A 71 -5.63 5.46 -11.90
C THR A 71 -4.61 5.36 -13.03
N LEU A 72 -3.83 6.43 -13.25
CA LEU A 72 -2.75 6.44 -14.25
C LEU A 72 -1.69 5.40 -13.90
N THR A 73 -1.20 5.39 -12.66
CA THR A 73 -0.24 4.41 -12.15
C THR A 73 -0.73 2.98 -12.39
N PHE A 74 -1.98 2.68 -12.07
CA PHE A 74 -2.56 1.36 -12.29
C PHE A 74 -2.58 0.99 -13.78
N ALA A 75 -2.92 1.95 -14.64
CA ALA A 75 -2.90 1.74 -16.08
C ALA A 75 -1.48 1.48 -16.63
N GLU A 76 -0.47 2.18 -16.13
CA GLU A 76 0.94 1.97 -16.54
C GLU A 76 1.49 0.64 -16.05
N VAL A 77 1.28 0.32 -14.77
CA VAL A 77 1.83 -0.93 -14.20
C VAL A 77 1.21 -2.15 -14.86
N CYS A 78 -0.09 -2.14 -15.16
CA CYS A 78 -0.75 -3.24 -15.87
C CYS A 78 -0.27 -3.38 -17.33
N ARG A 79 0.34 -2.36 -17.91
CA ARG A 79 1.02 -2.44 -19.21
C ARG A 79 2.49 -2.85 -19.09
N GLY A 80 2.98 -3.06 -17.87
CA GLY A 80 4.38 -3.40 -17.62
C GLY A 80 5.33 -2.18 -17.53
N ASP A 81 4.82 -0.95 -17.62
CA ASP A 81 5.66 0.25 -17.47
C ASP A 81 5.85 0.61 -15.98
N ILE A 82 6.63 -0.21 -15.29
CA ILE A 82 6.91 -0.07 -13.85
C ILE A 82 7.56 1.29 -13.55
N LYS A 83 8.47 1.74 -14.42
CA LYS A 83 9.21 2.99 -14.23
C LYS A 83 8.27 4.20 -14.25
N LEU A 84 7.34 4.24 -15.20
CA LEU A 84 6.38 5.33 -15.28
C LEU A 84 5.36 5.26 -14.14
N ALA A 85 4.91 4.06 -13.76
CA ALA A 85 4.03 3.85 -12.61
C ALA A 85 4.65 4.37 -11.30
N GLU A 86 5.89 4.01 -10.99
CA GLU A 86 6.60 4.52 -9.82
C GLU A 86 6.84 6.04 -9.90
N THR A 87 7.07 6.58 -11.10
CA THR A 87 7.18 8.03 -11.31
C THR A 87 5.89 8.75 -10.96
N HIS A 88 4.73 8.20 -11.34
CA HIS A 88 3.42 8.73 -10.96
C HIS A 88 3.24 8.72 -9.43
N LEU A 89 3.58 7.62 -8.75
CA LEU A 89 3.50 7.56 -7.28
C LEU A 89 4.44 8.55 -6.59
N SER A 90 5.65 8.77 -7.09
CA SER A 90 6.56 9.79 -6.55
C SER A 90 5.98 11.21 -6.61
N VAL A 91 5.06 11.50 -7.54
CA VAL A 91 4.35 12.80 -7.59
C VAL A 91 3.47 12.99 -6.35
N VAL A 92 2.86 11.91 -5.82
CA VAL A 92 2.03 11.98 -4.61
C VAL A 92 2.88 12.37 -3.40
N TYR A 93 4.08 11.79 -3.26
CA TYR A 93 5.04 12.18 -2.22
C TYR A 93 5.41 13.67 -2.32
N ALA A 94 5.79 14.14 -3.52
CA ALA A 94 6.13 15.55 -3.74
C ALA A 94 4.96 16.49 -3.44
N LEU A 95 3.73 16.08 -3.75
CA LEU A 95 2.51 16.83 -3.44
C LEU A 95 2.25 16.90 -1.94
N SER A 96 2.35 15.77 -1.24
CA SER A 96 2.21 15.68 0.21
C SER A 96 3.23 16.58 0.92
N ASN A 97 4.50 16.55 0.50
CA ASN A 97 5.54 17.43 1.04
C ASN A 97 5.27 18.92 0.80
N ARG A 98 4.71 19.29 -0.36
CA ARG A 98 4.33 20.68 -0.65
C ARG A 98 3.20 21.18 0.25
N LEU A 99 2.31 20.29 0.67
CA LEU A 99 1.14 20.61 1.49
C LEU A 99 1.42 20.48 3.00
N ARG A 100 2.61 20.01 3.38
CA ARG A 100 3.03 19.83 4.77
C ARG A 100 2.88 21.14 5.56
N GLY A 101 2.25 21.07 6.73
CA GLY A 101 1.99 22.22 7.61
C GLY A 101 0.66 22.94 7.35
N GLN A 102 -0.12 22.52 6.34
CA GLN A 102 -1.50 22.98 6.13
C GLN A 102 -2.56 22.05 6.77
N GLU A 103 -2.12 20.95 7.38
CA GLU A 103 -2.98 19.95 8.04
C GLU A 103 -3.35 20.39 9.46
N ASP A 104 -4.60 20.16 9.86
CA ASP A 104 -4.99 20.23 11.27
C ASP A 104 -4.40 19.03 12.00
N GLY A 105 -3.45 19.29 12.91
CA GLY A 105 -2.75 18.24 13.66
C GLY A 105 -3.64 17.47 14.65
N GLN A 106 -4.93 17.84 14.80
CA GLN A 106 -5.85 17.20 15.74
C GLN A 106 -6.58 15.98 15.16
N CYS A 107 -6.96 15.98 13.88
CA CYS A 107 -7.65 14.85 13.25
C CYS A 107 -7.36 14.74 11.74
N LYS A 108 -7.52 13.53 11.19
CA LYS A 108 -7.45 13.35 9.73
C LYS A 108 -8.72 13.88 9.08
N THR A 109 -8.55 14.65 8.01
CA THR A 109 -9.66 14.93 7.11
C THR A 109 -9.97 13.68 6.28
N ILE A 110 -11.22 13.53 5.84
CA ILE A 110 -11.60 12.42 4.95
C ILE A 110 -10.80 12.44 3.64
N ASP A 111 -10.51 13.64 3.11
CA ASP A 111 -9.72 13.79 1.88
C ASP A 111 -8.27 13.34 2.07
N GLN A 112 -7.67 13.64 3.23
CA GLN A 112 -6.31 13.16 3.54
C GLN A 112 -6.31 11.63 3.62
N GLU A 113 -7.25 11.05 4.36
CA GLU A 113 -7.32 9.61 4.54
C GLU A 113 -7.62 8.87 3.23
N LEU A 114 -8.53 9.39 2.40
CA LEU A 114 -8.79 8.83 1.06
C LEU A 114 -7.56 8.94 0.16
N SER A 115 -6.85 10.06 0.19
CA SER A 115 -5.59 10.21 -0.54
C SER A 115 -4.57 9.15 -0.12
N ASP A 116 -4.37 8.95 1.18
CA ASP A 116 -3.46 7.92 1.70
C ASP A 116 -3.89 6.52 1.25
N ARG A 117 -5.18 6.20 1.38
CA ARG A 117 -5.74 4.90 0.96
C ARG A 117 -5.51 4.66 -0.54
N TYR A 118 -5.75 5.67 -1.38
CA TYR A 118 -5.52 5.60 -2.82
C TYR A 118 -4.05 5.40 -3.17
N PHE A 119 -3.16 6.12 -2.49
CA PHE A 119 -1.72 5.94 -2.65
C PHE A 119 -1.29 4.54 -2.26
N LEU A 120 -1.62 4.09 -1.04
CA LEU A 120 -1.15 2.82 -0.50
C LEU A 120 -1.68 1.61 -1.26
N LEU A 121 -2.96 1.58 -1.64
CA LEU A 121 -3.45 0.46 -2.45
C LEU A 121 -2.68 0.38 -3.78
N THR A 122 -2.46 1.53 -4.40
CA THR A 122 -1.79 1.60 -5.70
C THR A 122 -0.32 1.23 -5.57
N SER A 123 0.39 1.67 -4.52
CA SER A 123 1.76 1.24 -4.25
C SER A 123 1.82 -0.27 -4.05
N THR A 124 0.92 -0.85 -3.25
CA THR A 124 0.88 -2.32 -3.04
C THR A 124 0.70 -3.06 -4.37
N PHE A 125 -0.15 -2.56 -5.27
CA PHE A 125 -0.31 -3.15 -6.61
C PHE A 125 0.95 -3.03 -7.47
N VAL A 126 1.61 -1.86 -7.47
CA VAL A 126 2.85 -1.65 -8.21
C VAL A 126 3.93 -2.63 -7.75
N HIS A 127 4.15 -2.79 -6.44
CA HIS A 127 5.18 -3.69 -5.93
C HIS A 127 4.87 -5.17 -6.18
N GLY A 128 3.62 -5.59 -5.99
CA GLY A 128 3.25 -6.98 -6.29
C GLY A 128 3.40 -7.30 -7.76
N LEU A 129 2.95 -6.42 -8.67
CA LEU A 129 3.08 -6.66 -10.10
C LEU A 129 4.54 -6.57 -10.58
N LYS A 130 5.33 -5.67 -9.99
CA LYS A 130 6.80 -5.61 -10.17
C LYS A 130 7.46 -6.95 -9.82
N SER A 131 7.03 -7.55 -8.72
CA SER A 131 7.54 -8.85 -8.24
C SER A 131 7.12 -10.01 -9.12
N VAL A 132 5.85 -10.05 -9.53
CA VAL A 132 5.34 -11.01 -10.53
C VAL A 132 6.13 -10.89 -11.83
N LEU A 133 6.32 -9.67 -12.33
CA LEU A 133 7.06 -9.45 -13.57
C LEU A 133 8.50 -9.93 -13.46
N LYS A 134 9.17 -9.66 -12.34
CA LYS A 134 10.53 -10.16 -12.09
C LYS A 134 10.60 -11.69 -12.12
N GLY A 135 9.67 -12.38 -11.45
CA GLY A 135 9.58 -13.84 -11.47
C GLY A 135 9.34 -14.40 -12.87
N VAL A 136 8.34 -13.84 -13.58
CA VAL A 136 8.02 -14.24 -14.96
C VAL A 136 9.18 -13.99 -15.93
N ALA A 137 9.89 -12.87 -15.77
CA ALA A 137 11.06 -12.55 -16.57
C ALA A 137 12.20 -13.56 -16.32
N ALA A 138 12.48 -13.87 -15.05
CA ALA A 138 13.50 -14.85 -14.68
C ALA A 138 13.19 -16.26 -15.23
N GLU A 139 11.94 -16.72 -15.15
CA GLU A 139 11.51 -18.01 -15.74
C GLU A 139 11.75 -18.09 -17.26
N GLN A 140 11.76 -16.94 -17.94
CA GLN A 140 11.99 -16.84 -19.38
C GLN A 140 13.44 -16.47 -19.74
N GLY A 141 14.37 -16.53 -18.78
CA GLY A 141 15.79 -16.27 -19.01
C GLY A 141 16.17 -14.79 -19.03
N HIS A 142 15.29 -13.90 -18.57
CA HIS A 142 15.55 -12.48 -18.40
C HIS A 142 15.93 -12.18 -16.94
N ASP A 143 17.10 -12.64 -16.49
CA ASP A 143 17.61 -12.45 -15.11
C ASP A 143 18.15 -11.03 -14.83
N GLY A 144 17.81 -10.06 -15.69
CA GLY A 144 18.29 -8.69 -15.62
C GLY A 144 17.42 -7.76 -14.76
N ASP A 145 17.81 -6.49 -14.71
CA ASP A 145 16.98 -5.45 -14.13
C ASP A 145 15.70 -5.28 -14.96
N ILE A 146 14.54 -5.46 -14.32
CA ILE A 146 13.21 -5.29 -14.95
C ILE A 146 13.02 -3.91 -15.60
N TYR A 147 13.74 -2.87 -15.14
CA TYR A 147 13.68 -1.54 -15.75
C TYR A 147 14.36 -1.44 -17.11
N THR A 148 15.16 -2.46 -17.48
CA THR A 148 15.90 -2.50 -18.75
C THR A 148 15.18 -3.29 -19.84
N ILE A 149 14.11 -4.01 -19.48
CA ILE A 149 13.32 -4.80 -20.43
C ILE A 149 12.49 -3.84 -21.30
N GLU A 150 12.47 -4.07 -22.62
CA GLU A 150 11.63 -3.29 -23.53
C GLU A 150 10.14 -3.50 -23.23
N LEU A 151 9.35 -2.42 -23.27
CA LEU A 151 7.93 -2.44 -22.90
C LEU A 151 7.12 -3.49 -23.70
N SER A 152 7.41 -3.67 -24.98
CA SER A 152 6.78 -4.70 -25.81
C SER A 152 7.04 -6.10 -25.26
N THR A 153 8.29 -6.39 -24.89
CA THR A 153 8.66 -7.66 -24.28
C THR A 153 7.95 -7.84 -22.94
N THR A 154 7.88 -6.81 -22.11
CA THR A 154 7.16 -6.87 -20.83
C THR A 154 5.67 -7.20 -21.02
N ILE A 155 5.02 -6.59 -22.01
CA ILE A 155 3.61 -6.88 -22.34
C ILE A 155 3.45 -8.33 -22.77
N ASP A 156 4.34 -8.83 -23.64
CA ASP A 156 4.30 -10.22 -24.12
C ASP A 156 4.51 -11.21 -22.97
N LEU A 157 5.45 -10.94 -22.06
CA LEU A 157 5.70 -11.73 -20.85
C LEU A 157 4.44 -11.81 -19.98
N LEU A 158 3.85 -10.66 -19.66
CA LEU A 158 2.64 -10.58 -18.81
C LEU A 158 1.43 -11.25 -19.47
N HIS A 159 1.26 -11.09 -20.78
CA HIS A 159 0.17 -11.70 -21.53
C HIS A 159 0.31 -13.23 -21.58
N ASN A 160 1.51 -13.74 -21.89
CA ASN A 160 1.78 -15.18 -21.89
C ASN A 160 1.59 -15.78 -20.49
N PHE A 161 2.08 -15.10 -19.45
CA PHE A 161 1.83 -15.50 -18.07
C PHE A 161 0.32 -15.54 -17.78
N HIS A 162 -0.43 -14.48 -18.11
CA HIS A 162 -1.87 -14.40 -17.90
C HIS A 162 -2.63 -15.58 -18.50
N LEU A 163 -2.28 -15.99 -19.73
CA LEU A 163 -2.94 -17.09 -20.43
C LEU A 163 -2.59 -18.48 -19.88
N THR A 164 -1.39 -18.66 -19.31
CA THR A 164 -0.85 -19.98 -18.97
C THR A 164 -0.93 -20.32 -17.48
N ALA A 165 -0.36 -19.47 -16.63
CA ALA A 165 -0.28 -19.67 -15.18
C ALA A 165 -1.12 -18.65 -14.40
N GLY A 166 -1.30 -17.46 -14.96
CA GLY A 166 -2.07 -16.36 -14.39
C GLY A 166 -3.59 -16.56 -14.39
N GLN A 167 -4.11 -17.77 -14.63
CA GLN A 167 -5.53 -18.08 -14.49
C GLN A 167 -5.92 -18.60 -13.10
N PHE A 168 -4.96 -18.98 -12.25
CA PHE A 168 -5.27 -19.35 -10.85
C PHE A 168 -5.96 -18.18 -10.13
N SER A 169 -7.06 -18.45 -9.41
CA SER A 169 -7.87 -17.41 -8.75
C SER A 169 -8.40 -16.31 -9.70
N HIS A 170 -8.67 -16.64 -10.97
CA HIS A 170 -9.22 -15.69 -11.95
C HIS A 170 -10.49 -14.98 -11.45
N TYR A 171 -11.35 -15.67 -10.70
CA TYR A 171 -12.55 -15.04 -10.10
C TYR A 171 -12.20 -13.93 -9.09
N LEU A 172 -11.13 -14.08 -8.30
CA LEU A 172 -10.64 -13.03 -7.39
C LEU A 172 -10.02 -11.88 -8.17
N LYS A 173 -9.28 -12.16 -9.24
CA LYS A 173 -8.75 -11.12 -10.13
C LYS A 173 -9.86 -10.32 -10.82
N LEU A 174 -10.89 -10.99 -11.33
CA LEU A 174 -12.07 -10.34 -11.89
C LEU A 174 -12.84 -9.55 -10.82
N LYS A 175 -12.98 -10.09 -9.60
CA LYS A 175 -13.56 -9.37 -8.47
C LYS A 175 -12.75 -8.10 -8.18
N ALA A 176 -11.44 -8.19 -8.05
CA ALA A 176 -10.56 -7.05 -7.81
C ALA A 176 -10.66 -6.00 -8.92
N VAL A 177 -10.57 -6.38 -10.21
CA VAL A 177 -10.73 -5.46 -11.35
C VAL A 177 -12.09 -4.75 -11.32
N ARG A 178 -13.17 -5.43 -10.91
CA ARG A 178 -14.49 -4.81 -10.72
C ARG A 178 -14.56 -3.87 -9.53
N LEU A 179 -13.75 -4.11 -8.51
CA LEU A 179 -13.67 -3.29 -7.30
C LEU A 179 -12.73 -2.10 -7.45
N VAL A 180 -11.75 -2.11 -8.36
CA VAL A 180 -10.83 -0.98 -8.58
C VAL A 180 -11.58 0.32 -8.92
N PRO A 181 -12.57 0.35 -9.85
CA PRO A 181 -13.37 1.56 -10.06
C PRO A 181 -14.15 2.00 -8.81
N ALA A 182 -14.70 1.06 -8.03
CA ALA A 182 -15.46 1.34 -6.82
C ALA A 182 -14.57 1.85 -5.67
N PHE A 183 -13.33 1.35 -5.57
CA PHE A 183 -12.33 1.81 -4.62
C PHE A 183 -11.95 3.27 -4.91
N PHE A 184 -11.78 3.62 -6.18
CA PHE A 184 -11.52 5.00 -6.57
C PHE A 184 -12.77 5.89 -6.57
N GLU A 185 -13.97 5.37 -6.37
CA GLU A 185 -15.14 6.23 -6.14
C GLU A 185 -15.09 6.77 -4.72
N ALA A 186 -14.96 8.10 -4.60
CA ALA A 186 -15.02 8.75 -3.30
C ALA A 186 -16.40 8.45 -2.67
N PRO A 187 -16.44 8.06 -1.39
CA PRO A 187 -17.68 8.00 -0.63
C PRO A 187 -18.48 9.30 -0.77
N TYR A 188 -19.81 9.22 -0.77
CA TYR A 188 -20.63 10.43 -0.82
C TYR A 188 -20.54 11.22 0.50
N SER A 189 -20.95 12.50 0.47
CA SER A 189 -20.87 13.40 1.62
C SER A 189 -21.52 12.78 2.86
N GLY A 190 -20.83 12.85 4.00
CA GLY A 190 -21.27 12.26 5.27
C GLY A 190 -20.67 10.88 5.58
N ALA A 191 -19.82 10.34 4.71
CA ALA A 191 -19.08 9.12 5.00
C ALA A 191 -18.06 9.31 6.13
N GLN A 192 -17.85 8.25 6.90
CA GLN A 192 -16.72 8.08 7.81
C GLN A 192 -15.93 6.84 7.41
N LEU A 193 -14.62 6.86 7.68
CA LEU A 193 -13.73 5.74 7.44
C LEU A 193 -13.32 5.16 8.79
N LEU A 194 -13.82 3.97 9.12
CA LEU A 194 -13.59 3.33 10.40
C LEU A 194 -12.29 2.52 10.41
N ASP A 195 -11.80 2.22 11.62
CA ASP A 195 -10.75 1.23 11.82
C ASP A 195 -11.22 -0.16 11.34
N VAL A 196 -10.28 -0.99 10.87
CA VAL A 196 -10.55 -2.27 10.20
C VAL A 196 -10.06 -3.47 11.02
N ASP A 197 -10.64 -4.64 10.75
CA ASP A 197 -10.11 -5.91 11.27
C ASP A 197 -8.76 -6.24 10.62
N TYR A 198 -7.69 -6.33 11.39
CA TYR A 198 -6.37 -6.66 10.84
C TYR A 198 -6.22 -8.13 10.47
N ARG A 199 -6.98 -9.03 11.11
CA ARG A 199 -6.70 -10.48 11.09
C ARG A 199 -6.74 -11.09 9.68
N PRO A 200 -7.75 -10.82 8.83
CA PRO A 200 -7.81 -11.44 7.50
C PRO A 200 -6.59 -11.11 6.62
N ILE A 201 -6.02 -9.90 6.77
CA ILE A 201 -4.83 -9.49 6.03
C ILE A 201 -3.59 -10.22 6.56
N LEU A 202 -3.39 -10.25 7.88
CA LEU A 202 -2.23 -10.90 8.47
C LEU A 202 -2.25 -12.44 8.33
N GLU A 203 -3.42 -13.06 8.39
CA GLU A 203 -3.61 -14.51 8.20
C GLU A 203 -3.11 -15.01 6.84
N CYS A 204 -3.19 -14.17 5.79
CA CYS A 204 -2.66 -14.50 4.46
C CYS A 204 -1.13 -14.65 4.45
N LEU A 205 -0.45 -13.99 5.40
CA LEU A 205 1.00 -13.97 5.53
C LEU A 205 1.50 -14.93 6.62
N GLN A 206 0.59 -15.57 7.38
CA GLN A 206 0.99 -16.57 8.36
C GLN A 206 1.66 -17.77 7.70
N GLY A 207 2.80 -18.19 8.26
CA GLY A 207 3.58 -19.30 7.73
C GLY A 207 4.37 -18.97 6.47
N VAL A 208 4.32 -17.73 5.97
CA VAL A 208 5.33 -17.23 5.04
C VAL A 208 6.66 -17.18 5.78
N VAL A 209 7.64 -17.93 5.29
CA VAL A 209 9.00 -17.95 5.83
C VAL A 209 9.87 -16.95 5.06
N GLU A 210 11.06 -16.66 5.59
CA GLU A 210 12.10 -15.98 4.81
C GLU A 210 12.58 -16.93 3.71
N MET A 211 12.28 -16.63 2.44
CA MET A 211 12.49 -17.59 1.35
C MET A 211 13.34 -17.02 0.21
N GLY A 212 13.99 -17.91 -0.54
CA GLY A 212 14.63 -17.61 -1.83
C GLY A 212 13.62 -17.37 -2.94
N SER A 213 14.09 -17.20 -4.18
CA SER A 213 13.26 -16.79 -5.33
C SER A 213 12.06 -17.72 -5.58
N LYS A 214 12.23 -19.04 -5.45
CA LYS A 214 11.22 -20.00 -5.88
C LYS A 214 9.91 -19.93 -5.09
N GLU A 215 9.97 -19.83 -3.76
CA GLU A 215 8.74 -19.73 -2.96
C GLU A 215 8.17 -18.30 -2.90
N GLN A 216 8.98 -17.28 -3.19
CA GLN A 216 8.50 -15.92 -3.46
C GLN A 216 7.63 -15.91 -4.72
N ASP A 217 8.14 -16.56 -5.79
CA ASP A 217 7.40 -16.76 -7.04
C ASP A 217 6.11 -17.54 -6.77
N GLU A 218 6.13 -18.58 -5.92
CA GLU A 218 4.91 -19.32 -5.59
C GLU A 218 3.82 -18.47 -4.92
N PHE A 219 4.17 -17.58 -3.98
CA PHE A 219 3.21 -16.70 -3.32
C PHE A 219 2.49 -15.78 -4.33
N TRP A 220 3.26 -15.18 -5.24
CA TRP A 220 2.76 -14.22 -6.20
C TRP A 220 2.05 -14.88 -7.39
N LEU A 221 2.54 -16.02 -7.86
CA LEU A 221 2.06 -16.72 -9.05
C LEU A 221 0.84 -17.63 -8.76
N TYR A 222 0.75 -18.27 -7.58
CA TYR A 222 -0.25 -19.33 -7.32
C TYR A 222 -1.42 -18.94 -6.40
N GLY A 223 -1.82 -17.67 -6.41
CA GLY A 223 -3.15 -17.24 -5.95
C GLY A 223 -3.28 -16.83 -4.48
N ARG A 224 -2.30 -17.12 -3.60
CA ARG A 224 -2.28 -16.57 -2.23
C ARG A 224 -2.22 -15.04 -2.24
N SER A 225 -1.47 -14.46 -3.19
CA SER A 225 -1.50 -13.03 -3.51
C SER A 225 -2.90 -12.50 -3.83
N SER A 226 -3.74 -13.26 -4.52
CA SER A 226 -5.10 -12.83 -4.87
C SER A 226 -6.01 -12.73 -3.64
N VAL A 227 -5.86 -13.64 -2.66
CA VAL A 227 -6.59 -13.57 -1.38
C VAL A 227 -6.09 -12.39 -0.55
N PHE A 228 -4.78 -12.16 -0.54
CA PHE A 228 -4.17 -11.01 0.13
C PHE A 228 -4.73 -9.67 -0.39
N TYR A 229 -4.76 -9.46 -1.70
CA TYR A 229 -5.37 -8.26 -2.30
C TYR A 229 -6.88 -8.17 -2.04
N ASP A 230 -7.61 -9.29 -2.09
CA ASP A 230 -9.05 -9.30 -1.80
C ASP A 230 -9.34 -8.83 -0.37
N ASN A 231 -8.54 -9.26 0.60
CA ASN A 231 -8.68 -8.85 2.00
C ASN A 231 -8.34 -7.37 2.20
N ILE A 232 -7.29 -6.84 1.55
CA ILE A 232 -6.95 -5.41 1.60
C ILE A 232 -8.09 -4.55 1.06
N ILE A 233 -8.61 -4.89 -0.13
CA ILE A 233 -9.69 -4.15 -0.77
C ILE A 233 -10.98 -4.28 0.04
N SER A 234 -11.29 -5.48 0.51
CA SER A 234 -12.50 -5.72 1.32
C SER A 234 -12.44 -4.97 2.64
N ALA A 235 -11.30 -4.91 3.32
CA ALA A 235 -11.13 -4.13 4.54
C ALA A 235 -11.38 -2.64 4.30
N HIS A 236 -10.91 -2.08 3.18
CA HIS A 236 -11.23 -0.71 2.80
C HIS A 236 -12.74 -0.52 2.59
N MET A 237 -13.36 -1.35 1.75
CA MET A 237 -14.79 -1.22 1.45
C MET A 237 -15.65 -1.37 2.71
N ASN A 238 -15.27 -2.28 3.60
CA ASN A 238 -15.94 -2.55 4.87
C ASN A 238 -15.61 -1.56 5.97
N SER A 239 -14.85 -0.49 5.68
CA SER A 239 -14.61 0.62 6.60
C SER A 239 -15.51 1.83 6.34
N ILE A 240 -16.16 1.89 5.17
CA ILE A 240 -16.97 3.03 4.78
C ILE A 240 -18.31 2.96 5.53
N TYR A 241 -18.52 3.91 6.43
CA TYR A 241 -19.71 4.04 7.28
C TYR A 241 -20.50 5.30 6.94
N TYR A 242 -21.83 5.22 7.00
CA TYR A 242 -22.74 6.37 6.82
C TYR A 242 -23.70 6.43 8.01
N GLU A 243 -23.61 7.51 8.80
CA GLU A 243 -24.39 7.69 10.03
C GLU A 243 -25.88 7.86 9.74
N ASP A 244 -26.23 8.62 8.69
CA ASP A 244 -27.61 8.93 8.30
C ASP A 244 -28.31 7.81 7.52
N ASP A 245 -27.60 6.77 7.09
CA ASP A 245 -28.15 5.68 6.27
C ASP A 245 -27.43 4.35 6.54
N ALA A 246 -27.65 3.80 7.74
CA ALA A 246 -27.09 2.52 8.17
C ALA A 246 -27.40 1.37 7.19
N SER A 247 -28.47 1.47 6.40
CA SER A 247 -28.83 0.47 5.39
C SER A 247 -27.91 0.46 4.15
N LYS A 248 -27.20 1.57 3.90
CA LYS A 248 -26.19 1.70 2.83
C LYS A 248 -24.75 1.63 3.33
N SER A 249 -24.55 1.52 4.65
CA SER A 249 -23.23 1.30 5.24
C SER A 249 -22.72 -0.09 4.87
N SER A 250 -21.52 -0.16 4.29
CA SER A 250 -20.80 -1.40 4.09
C SER A 250 -19.97 -1.78 5.33
N ALA A 251 -20.01 -0.97 6.39
CA ALA A 251 -19.16 -1.16 7.55
C ALA A 251 -19.49 -2.45 8.31
N THR A 252 -18.51 -3.35 8.43
CA THR A 252 -18.60 -4.59 9.21
C THR A 252 -17.51 -4.61 10.29
N ALA A 253 -17.43 -3.55 11.08
CA ALA A 253 -16.40 -3.42 12.11
C ALA A 253 -16.50 -4.60 13.12
N PRO A 254 -15.37 -5.21 13.53
CA PRO A 254 -15.36 -6.31 14.49
C PRO A 254 -16.09 -5.95 15.78
N GLU A 255 -16.88 -6.86 16.35
CA GLU A 255 -17.52 -6.61 17.65
C GLU A 255 -16.50 -6.29 18.76
N ASP A 256 -15.31 -6.87 18.69
CA ASP A 256 -14.22 -6.65 19.64
C ASP A 256 -13.25 -5.56 19.14
N PHE A 257 -13.17 -4.47 19.90
CA PHE A 257 -12.31 -3.33 19.60
C PHE A 257 -10.84 -3.70 19.52
N LYS A 258 -10.36 -4.74 20.21
CA LYS A 258 -8.93 -5.08 20.21
C LYS A 258 -8.39 -5.55 18.86
N TYR A 259 -9.26 -5.94 17.94
CA TYR A 259 -8.89 -6.38 16.59
C TYR A 259 -8.90 -5.24 15.56
N ARG A 260 -9.14 -4.00 16.00
CA ARG A 260 -9.27 -2.85 15.12
C ARG A 260 -7.94 -2.08 15.03
N THR A 261 -7.63 -1.61 13.83
CA THR A 261 -6.48 -0.72 13.57
C THR A 261 -6.79 0.20 12.38
N SER A 262 -6.01 1.27 12.23
CA SER A 262 -6.07 2.08 11.00
C SER A 262 -5.71 1.22 9.80
N TRP A 263 -6.54 1.29 8.75
CA TRP A 263 -6.25 0.60 7.48
C TRP A 263 -4.90 1.05 6.89
N CYS A 264 -4.57 2.34 6.98
CA CYS A 264 -3.33 2.87 6.43
C CYS A 264 -2.10 2.42 7.25
N ALA A 265 -2.16 2.46 8.59
CA ALA A 265 -1.07 1.96 9.44
C ALA A 265 -0.80 0.48 9.18
N LEU A 266 -1.86 -0.33 9.17
CA LEU A 266 -1.79 -1.75 8.90
C LEU A 266 -1.18 -2.02 7.52
N LEU A 267 -1.67 -1.34 6.48
CA LEU A 267 -1.17 -1.59 5.13
C LEU A 267 0.31 -1.21 5.01
N VAL A 268 0.73 -0.04 5.50
CA VAL A 268 2.15 0.33 5.48
C VAL A 268 3.01 -0.69 6.21
N ALA A 269 2.63 -1.08 7.43
CA ALA A 269 3.40 -2.05 8.20
C ALA A 269 3.45 -3.42 7.49
N VAL A 270 2.36 -3.84 6.85
CA VAL A 270 2.34 -5.06 6.03
C VAL A 270 3.24 -4.94 4.80
N GLU A 271 3.19 -3.82 4.07
CA GLU A 271 4.07 -3.53 2.93
C GLU A 271 5.55 -3.69 3.35
N MET A 272 5.94 -3.01 4.43
CA MET A 272 7.29 -3.07 4.97
C MET A 272 7.70 -4.44 5.51
N TYR A 273 6.78 -5.18 6.13
CA TYR A 273 7.01 -6.54 6.58
C TYR A 273 7.31 -7.48 5.41
N VAL A 274 6.49 -7.39 4.35
CA VAL A 274 6.65 -8.15 3.12
C VAL A 274 7.98 -7.81 2.42
N GLU A 275 8.42 -6.56 2.51
CA GLU A 275 9.72 -6.12 1.96
C GLU A 275 10.94 -6.56 2.78
N GLN A 276 10.98 -6.17 4.04
CA GLN A 276 12.22 -6.14 4.81
C GLN A 276 12.39 -7.42 5.64
N VAL A 277 11.27 -7.97 6.13
CA VAL A 277 11.27 -9.12 7.02
C VAL A 277 11.23 -10.41 6.22
N VAL A 278 10.18 -10.66 5.44
CA VAL A 278 10.06 -11.91 4.65
C VAL A 278 10.62 -11.80 3.24
N THR A 279 10.98 -10.60 2.77
CA THR A 279 11.61 -10.35 1.46
C THR A 279 10.82 -10.92 0.28
N LEU A 280 9.48 -10.92 0.38
CA LEU A 280 8.60 -11.49 -0.61
C LEU A 280 8.48 -10.64 -1.88
N TRP A 281 8.61 -9.32 -1.81
CA TRP A 281 8.43 -8.44 -2.97
C TRP A 281 9.70 -7.65 -3.32
N CYS A 282 9.72 -7.06 -4.51
CA CYS A 282 10.80 -6.18 -4.93
C CYS A 282 10.84 -4.89 -4.09
N PRO A 283 12.03 -4.32 -3.84
CA PRO A 283 12.15 -3.10 -3.03
C PRO A 283 11.31 -1.93 -3.55
N LEU A 284 10.78 -1.17 -2.60
CA LEU A 284 10.11 0.11 -2.80
C LEU A 284 11.06 1.12 -3.43
N LYS A 285 10.54 1.94 -4.34
CA LYS A 285 11.22 3.18 -4.71
C LYS A 285 11.22 4.12 -3.51
N ARG A 286 12.36 4.73 -3.21
CA ARG A 286 12.58 5.61 -2.07
C ARG A 286 11.44 6.58 -1.76
N GLU A 287 10.98 7.37 -2.74
CA GLU A 287 9.94 8.38 -2.47
C GLU A 287 8.62 7.74 -2.04
N ILE A 288 8.34 6.52 -2.53
CA ILE A 288 7.15 5.76 -2.18
C ILE A 288 7.27 5.27 -0.73
N LEU A 289 8.42 4.70 -0.37
CA LEU A 289 8.74 4.29 1.00
C LEU A 289 8.60 5.45 1.98
N LEU A 290 9.27 6.58 1.71
CA LEU A 290 9.26 7.73 2.61
C LEU A 290 7.83 8.26 2.82
N HIS A 291 7.03 8.29 1.76
CA HIS A 291 5.63 8.66 1.88
C HIS A 291 4.84 7.67 2.76
N SER A 292 4.98 6.36 2.52
CA SER A 292 4.35 5.32 3.35
C SER A 292 4.74 5.46 4.82
N LEU A 293 6.03 5.69 5.13
CA LEU A 293 6.49 5.86 6.52
C LEU A 293 5.97 7.15 7.17
N CYS A 294 5.81 8.24 6.42
CA CYS A 294 5.14 9.45 6.91
C CYS A 294 3.66 9.18 7.25
N ILE A 295 2.97 8.40 6.41
CA ILE A 295 1.58 7.97 6.68
C ILE A 295 1.54 7.14 7.97
N LEU A 296 2.46 6.17 8.12
CA LEU A 296 2.53 5.33 9.30
C LEU A 296 2.82 6.15 10.58
N GLN A 297 3.79 7.07 10.54
CA GLN A 297 4.09 7.96 11.67
C GLN A 297 2.84 8.72 12.13
N ARG A 298 2.13 9.32 11.17
CA ARG A 298 0.91 10.07 11.46
C ARG A 298 -0.16 9.17 12.06
N ASP A 299 -0.38 7.99 11.50
CA ASP A 299 -1.43 7.09 11.95
C ASP A 299 -1.16 6.46 13.32
N VAL A 300 0.09 6.08 13.60
CA VAL A 300 0.53 5.65 14.93
C VAL A 300 0.33 6.79 15.93
N THR A 301 0.64 8.03 15.55
CA THR A 301 0.41 9.20 16.41
C THR A 301 -1.07 9.36 16.77
N PHE A 302 -1.98 9.15 15.81
CA PHE A 302 -3.41 9.20 16.09
C PHE A 302 -3.89 8.04 16.97
N ALA A 303 -3.41 6.82 16.72
CA ALA A 303 -3.72 5.66 17.56
C ALA A 303 -3.32 5.90 19.02
N MET A 304 -2.12 6.45 19.25
CA MET A 304 -1.59 6.76 20.58
C MET A 304 -2.35 7.86 21.33
N ARG A 305 -3.12 8.71 20.64
CA ARG A 305 -3.89 9.81 21.25
C ARG A 305 -5.33 9.42 21.61
N LYS A 306 -5.81 8.25 21.17
CA LYS A 306 -7.19 7.82 21.44
C LYS A 306 -7.39 7.59 22.95
N PRO A 307 -8.47 8.13 23.56
CA PRO A 307 -8.69 8.07 25.01
C PRO A 307 -8.97 6.66 25.54
N GLU A 308 -9.49 5.76 24.71
CA GLU A 308 -9.51 4.33 24.96
C GLU A 308 -8.64 3.63 23.90
N PRO A 309 -7.80 2.65 24.28
CA PRO A 309 -6.97 1.94 23.32
C PRO A 309 -7.87 1.10 22.41
N SER A 310 -8.23 1.68 21.26
CA SER A 310 -8.96 0.98 20.19
C SER A 310 -8.08 -0.02 19.44
N GLN A 311 -6.78 -0.04 19.75
CA GLN A 311 -5.76 -0.86 19.11
C GLN A 311 -4.90 -1.50 20.19
N LEU A 312 -4.51 -2.75 19.96
CA LEU A 312 -3.65 -3.53 20.85
C LEU A 312 -2.23 -2.91 20.93
N PRO A 313 -1.66 -2.64 22.13
CA PRO A 313 -0.30 -2.10 22.28
C PRO A 313 0.77 -2.91 21.55
N GLU A 314 0.63 -4.24 21.54
CA GLU A 314 1.46 -5.19 20.81
C GLU A 314 1.47 -4.91 19.31
N LEU A 315 0.32 -4.53 18.74
CA LEU A 315 0.21 -4.17 17.33
C LEU A 315 0.88 -2.83 17.04
N ILE A 316 0.72 -1.84 17.92
CA ILE A 316 1.42 -0.54 17.79
C ILE A 316 2.94 -0.74 17.85
N LEU A 317 3.42 -1.60 18.76
CA LEU A 317 4.84 -1.96 18.83
C LEU A 317 5.29 -2.65 17.54
N TRP A 318 4.51 -3.60 17.01
CA TRP A 318 4.82 -4.29 15.76
C TRP A 318 4.90 -3.32 14.58
N GLU A 319 3.87 -2.48 14.37
CA GLU A 319 3.82 -1.47 13.32
C GLU A 319 5.03 -0.51 13.39
N SER A 320 5.32 -0.01 14.59
CA SER A 320 6.42 0.94 14.81
C SER A 320 7.80 0.31 14.63
N PHE A 321 7.97 -0.94 15.06
CA PHE A 321 9.23 -1.66 14.89
C PHE A 321 9.50 -1.98 13.41
N ILE A 322 8.48 -2.39 12.66
CA ILE A 322 8.59 -2.58 11.21
C ILE A 322 8.97 -1.28 10.50
N GLY A 323 8.38 -0.14 10.91
CA GLY A 323 8.78 1.18 10.43
C GLY A 323 10.26 1.45 10.68
N LEU A 324 10.75 1.18 11.89
CA LEU A 324 12.15 1.35 12.26
C LEU A 324 13.10 0.44 11.46
N VAL A 325 12.75 -0.83 11.27
CA VAL A 325 13.53 -1.78 10.45
C VAL A 325 13.67 -1.27 9.02
N SER A 326 12.59 -0.73 8.47
CA SER A 326 12.58 -0.19 7.10
C SER A 326 13.50 1.02 6.95
N LEU A 327 13.53 1.92 7.93
CA LEU A 327 14.47 3.05 7.93
C LEU A 327 15.93 2.59 7.94
N ARG A 328 16.26 1.60 8.79
CA ARG A 328 17.64 1.11 8.92
C ARG A 328 18.21 0.52 7.64
N TRP A 329 17.36 -0.02 6.77
CA TRP A 329 17.75 -0.51 5.46
C TRP A 329 18.11 0.65 4.52
N HIS A 330 17.26 1.66 4.43
CA HIS A 330 17.44 2.82 3.53
C HIS A 330 18.41 3.88 4.07
N GLU A 331 18.74 3.84 5.36
CA GLU A 331 19.86 4.59 5.95
C GLU A 331 21.18 4.31 5.25
N LYS A 332 21.43 3.05 4.88
CA LYS A 332 22.65 2.67 4.15
C LYS A 332 22.69 3.27 2.75
N GLU A 333 21.55 3.68 2.21
CA GLU A 333 21.40 4.25 0.87
C GLU A 333 21.47 5.80 0.88
N GLY A 334 21.54 6.43 2.06
CA GLY A 334 21.66 7.89 2.23
C GLY A 334 20.32 8.63 2.21
N ASP A 335 19.20 7.92 2.35
CA ASP A 335 17.87 8.45 2.07
C ASP A 335 17.21 9.19 3.24
N MET A 336 17.82 9.11 4.42
CA MET A 336 17.26 9.68 5.66
C MET A 336 17.34 11.19 5.77
N ASP A 337 18.14 11.84 4.93
CA ASP A 337 18.30 13.30 4.95
C ASP A 337 17.01 14.04 4.57
N LEU A 338 16.10 13.38 3.85
CA LEU A 338 14.81 13.95 3.43
C LEU A 338 13.76 13.96 4.55
N GLU A 339 13.86 13.05 5.52
CA GLU A 339 12.88 12.89 6.61
C GLU A 339 13.56 12.55 7.94
N PRO A 340 14.40 13.46 8.48
CA PRO A 340 15.22 13.18 9.67
C PRO A 340 14.39 12.88 10.93
N GLY A 341 13.12 13.28 10.96
CA GLY A 341 12.22 13.06 12.09
C GLY A 341 11.66 11.63 12.19
N LEU A 342 11.74 10.79 11.15
CA LEU A 342 11.12 9.46 11.16
C LEU A 342 11.85 8.50 12.12
N ARG A 343 13.19 8.47 12.09
CA ARG A 343 13.96 7.58 12.98
C ARG A 343 13.72 7.87 14.46
N PRO A 344 13.95 9.09 14.98
CA PRO A 344 13.75 9.36 16.40
C PRO A 344 12.29 9.12 16.83
N PHE A 345 11.32 9.33 15.93
CA PHE A 345 9.92 8.99 16.19
C PHE A 345 9.72 7.49 16.44
N PHE A 346 10.12 6.62 15.51
CA PHE A 346 9.90 5.19 15.67
C PHE A 346 10.75 4.59 16.80
N GLU A 347 11.99 5.05 16.99
CA GLU A 347 12.81 4.65 18.15
C GLU A 347 12.13 5.03 19.47
N GLY A 348 11.54 6.24 19.55
CA GLY A 348 10.78 6.70 20.71
C GLY A 348 9.56 5.83 21.01
N ILE A 349 8.75 5.48 20.01
CA ILE A 349 7.57 4.63 20.19
C ILE A 349 7.97 3.21 20.57
N VAL A 350 8.93 2.59 19.87
CA VAL A 350 9.43 1.25 20.19
C VAL A 350 9.92 1.20 21.65
N ARG A 351 10.73 2.18 22.06
CA ARG A 351 11.22 2.28 23.44
C ARG A 351 10.09 2.43 24.45
N ALA A 352 9.15 3.33 24.20
CA ALA A 352 8.04 3.60 25.10
C ALA A 352 7.14 2.36 25.27
N GLN A 353 6.78 1.70 24.17
CA GLN A 353 5.93 0.51 24.17
C GLN A 353 6.64 -0.70 24.79
N SER A 354 7.91 -0.94 24.47
CA SER A 354 8.68 -2.01 25.12
C SER A 354 8.80 -1.80 26.63
N LYS A 355 9.06 -0.58 27.10
CA LYS A 355 9.10 -0.25 28.54
C LYS A 355 7.74 -0.43 29.20
N ALA A 356 6.65 0.02 28.56
CA ALA A 356 5.29 -0.08 29.08
C ALA A 356 4.82 -1.54 29.24
N MET A 357 5.20 -2.43 28.32
CA MET A 357 4.90 -3.86 28.38
C MET A 357 5.90 -4.67 29.22
N GLY A 358 6.96 -4.05 29.75
CA GLY A 358 7.98 -4.74 30.54
C GLY A 358 8.85 -5.71 29.74
N LEU A 359 9.06 -5.45 28.44
CA LEU A 359 9.88 -6.30 27.56
C LEU A 359 11.36 -5.94 27.76
N LEU A 360 12.15 -6.88 28.29
CA LEU A 360 13.55 -6.68 28.68
C LEU A 360 14.53 -7.36 27.74
N THR A 361 14.06 -8.34 26.96
CA THR A 361 14.90 -9.14 26.05
C THR A 361 14.28 -9.21 24.66
N TRP A 362 15.13 -9.41 23.64
CA TRP A 362 14.66 -9.64 22.28
C TRP A 362 13.71 -10.84 22.16
N GLU A 363 13.88 -11.89 22.97
CA GLU A 363 13.00 -13.07 22.93
C GLU A 363 11.57 -12.73 23.36
N GLU A 364 11.39 -11.87 24.35
CA GLU A 364 10.06 -11.40 24.78
C GLU A 364 9.41 -10.54 23.70
N VAL A 365 10.17 -9.62 23.10
CA VAL A 365 9.71 -8.78 21.97
C VAL A 365 9.32 -9.64 20.77
N ARG A 366 10.15 -10.62 20.44
CA ARG A 366 9.87 -11.58 19.37
C ARG A 366 8.62 -12.41 19.68
N GLY A 367 8.40 -12.80 20.94
CA GLY A 367 7.18 -13.46 21.39
C GLY A 367 5.93 -12.63 21.10
N VAL A 368 5.99 -11.32 21.35
CA VAL A 368 4.95 -10.36 20.98
C VAL A 368 4.77 -10.28 19.46
N PHE A 369 5.86 -10.17 18.69
CA PHE A 369 5.73 -10.10 17.23
C PHE A 369 5.17 -11.38 16.62
N VAL A 370 5.52 -12.55 17.13
CA VAL A 370 4.98 -13.84 16.67
C VAL A 370 3.47 -13.96 16.95
N SER A 371 2.96 -13.31 18.01
CA SER A 371 1.51 -13.30 18.30
C SER A 371 0.72 -12.42 17.31
N ILE A 372 1.38 -11.46 16.66
CA ILE A 372 0.82 -10.60 15.61
C ILE A 372 1.12 -11.20 14.22
N LEU A 373 2.36 -11.05 13.75
CA LEU A 373 2.88 -11.58 12.49
C LEU A 373 4.42 -11.50 12.50
N TRP A 374 5.11 -12.63 12.64
CA TRP A 374 6.58 -12.68 12.54
C TRP A 374 7.04 -14.05 12.03
N PRO A 375 8.17 -14.13 11.29
CA PRO A 375 8.71 -15.41 10.87
C PRO A 375 9.05 -16.29 12.07
N ARG A 376 8.76 -17.59 11.95
CA ARG A 376 9.22 -18.57 12.94
C ARG A 376 10.73 -18.83 12.84
N SER A 377 11.32 -18.55 11.68
CA SER A 377 12.78 -18.58 11.51
C SER A 377 13.46 -17.61 12.48
N ARG A 378 14.72 -17.90 12.79
CA ARG A 378 15.61 -17.03 13.59
C ARG A 378 16.77 -16.45 12.77
N SER A 379 16.74 -16.60 11.45
CA SER A 379 17.83 -16.21 10.55
C SER A 379 18.20 -14.73 10.63
N LYS A 380 17.21 -13.84 10.78
CA LYS A 380 17.44 -12.39 10.95
C LYS A 380 17.43 -11.93 12.42
N ASP A 381 17.28 -12.82 13.40
CA ASP A 381 17.11 -12.44 14.81
C ASP A 381 18.29 -11.59 15.30
N GLU A 382 19.53 -11.92 14.93
CA GLU A 382 20.71 -11.11 15.34
C GLU A 382 20.67 -9.69 14.79
N HIS A 383 20.17 -9.50 13.55
CA HIS A 383 20.06 -8.18 12.96
C HIS A 383 18.92 -7.39 13.62
N MET A 384 17.78 -8.04 13.81
CA MET A 384 16.58 -7.42 14.38
C MET A 384 16.76 -7.09 15.87
N SER A 385 17.46 -7.95 16.62
CA SER A 385 17.80 -7.70 18.03
C SER A 385 18.69 -6.46 18.16
N LYS A 386 19.69 -6.28 17.29
CA LYS A 386 20.55 -5.08 17.28
C LYS A 386 19.76 -3.80 17.02
N ILE A 387 18.79 -3.84 16.10
CA ILE A 387 17.92 -2.68 15.82
C ILE A 387 17.11 -2.33 17.07
N TRP A 388 16.49 -3.31 17.71
CA TRP A 388 15.73 -3.11 18.94
C TRP A 388 16.61 -2.60 20.08
N GLU A 389 17.74 -3.27 20.35
CA GLU A 389 18.71 -2.87 21.38
C GLU A 389 19.19 -1.43 21.19
N THR A 390 19.47 -1.03 19.95
CA THR A 390 19.86 0.35 19.63
C THR A 390 18.74 1.34 19.95
N ALA A 391 17.49 1.04 19.59
CA ALA A 391 16.35 1.91 19.94
C ALA A 391 16.13 2.02 21.47
N MET A 392 16.47 0.96 22.20
CA MET A 392 16.38 0.91 23.67
C MET A 392 17.48 1.71 24.38
N THR A 393 18.59 2.05 23.70
CA THR A 393 19.58 2.97 24.28
C THR A 393 19.00 4.38 24.40
N ASP A 394 19.13 4.98 25.58
CA ASP A 394 18.70 6.36 25.79
C ASP A 394 19.63 7.28 24.98
N VAL A 395 19.09 7.90 23.93
CA VAL A 395 19.77 9.02 23.27
C VAL A 395 19.74 10.17 24.26
N VAL A 396 20.89 10.44 24.89
CA VAL A 396 21.10 11.69 25.63
C VAL A 396 20.97 12.82 24.61
N GLU A 397 19.82 13.47 24.58
CA GLU A 397 19.68 14.74 23.86
C GLU A 397 20.62 15.74 24.53
N CYS A 398 21.76 16.01 23.89
CA CYS A 398 22.53 17.21 24.20
C CYS A 398 21.66 18.40 23.78
N THR A 399 21.08 19.06 24.80
CA THR A 399 20.33 20.33 24.75
C THR A 399 21.01 21.40 23.94
#